data_AF-A0A3R9SA48-F1
#
_entry.id   AF-A0A3R9SA48-F1
#
_cell.length_a   1.000
_cell.length_b   1.000
_cell.length_c   1.000
_cell.angle_alpha   90.00
_cell.angle_beta   90.00
_cell.angle_gamma   90.00
#
_symmetry.space_group_name_H-M   'P 1'
#
loop_
_entity.id
_entity.type
_entity.pdbx_description
1 polymer ?
#
loop_
_entity_poly.entity_id
_entity_poly.type
_entity_poly.pdbx_seq_one_letter_code
_entity_poly.pdbx_strand_id
1 'polypeptide(L)'
;MKAISHGLDNASNKSYKHVTLIVYKISKGNIKNVIDSEVQYQSEKVRDKGLHEVYNEVIFDIFKFMRTEAKFKIPKKLSVLQSIVNYILKDKIADYSLFIAKLENEGVGGLKSILLDYGVPSTAIKKIRTNLDSVEIIDYIKSNLDSLNFTDYEREIIKRL
;
A
#
# COMPACT_ATOMS: atom_id res chain seq x y z
N MET A 1 -0.55 14.94 -7.52
CA MET A 1 0.56 14.10 -8.03
C MET A 1 1.35 14.70 -9.20
N LYS A 2 0.79 15.57 -10.06
CA LYS A 2 1.57 16.34 -11.08
C LYS A 2 2.75 17.15 -10.50
N ALA A 3 2.65 17.58 -9.24
CA ALA A 3 3.71 18.32 -8.56
C ALA A 3 4.95 17.46 -8.24
N ILE A 4 4.76 16.18 -7.88
CA ILE A 4 5.87 15.26 -7.59
C ILE A 4 6.63 14.91 -8.88
N SER A 5 5.89 14.75 -9.99
CA SER A 5 6.47 14.31 -11.27
C SER A 5 7.35 15.34 -11.96
N HIS A 6 6.98 16.63 -11.91
CA HIS A 6 7.74 17.69 -12.59
C HIS A 6 8.74 18.38 -11.66
N GLY A 7 8.43 18.54 -10.38
CA GLY A 7 9.23 19.38 -9.48
C GLY A 7 10.36 18.67 -8.74
N LEU A 8 10.24 17.36 -8.46
CA LEU A 8 11.18 16.64 -7.57
C LEU A 8 12.16 15.74 -8.29
N ASP A 9 11.79 15.18 -9.44
CA ASP A 9 12.56 14.10 -10.09
C ASP A 9 13.00 14.42 -11.54
N ASN A 10 12.69 15.61 -12.04
CA ASN A 10 13.20 16.17 -13.31
C ASN A 10 13.12 15.22 -14.54
N ALA A 11 12.05 14.43 -14.68
CA ALA A 11 11.87 13.46 -15.78
C ALA A 11 10.46 13.49 -16.42
N SER A 12 10.33 12.95 -17.64
CA SER A 12 9.17 13.17 -18.53
C SER A 12 7.85 12.45 -18.14
N ASN A 13 6.75 13.06 -18.61
CA ASN A 13 5.35 12.95 -18.14
C ASN A 13 4.67 11.55 -18.15
N LYS A 14 5.12 10.57 -18.95
CA LYS A 14 4.40 9.28 -19.10
C LYS A 14 4.67 8.27 -17.97
N SER A 15 5.92 8.22 -17.48
CA SER A 15 6.33 7.31 -16.39
C SER A 15 5.56 7.59 -15.10
N TYR A 16 5.41 8.88 -14.74
CA TYR A 16 4.70 9.26 -13.53
C TYR A 16 3.20 9.00 -13.54
N LYS A 17 2.55 9.07 -14.71
CA LYS A 17 1.13 8.71 -14.83
C LYS A 17 0.92 7.24 -14.46
N HIS A 18 1.82 6.38 -14.92
CA HIS A 18 1.80 4.95 -14.61
C HIS A 18 2.10 4.66 -13.14
N VAL A 19 3.18 5.24 -12.58
CA VAL A 19 3.50 5.15 -11.15
C VAL A 19 2.34 5.63 -10.28
N THR A 20 1.73 6.76 -10.63
CA THR A 20 0.55 7.32 -9.92
C THR A 20 -0.62 6.33 -9.92
N LEU A 21 -0.89 5.67 -11.04
CA LEU A 21 -1.96 4.68 -11.16
C LEU A 21 -1.67 3.45 -10.29
N ILE A 22 -0.43 2.94 -10.29
CA ILE A 22 -0.03 1.82 -9.43
C ILE A 22 -0.22 2.19 -7.95
N VAL A 23 0.27 3.35 -7.52
CA VAL A 23 0.14 3.85 -6.14
C VAL A 23 -1.33 3.99 -5.74
N TYR A 24 -2.16 4.55 -6.62
CA TYR A 24 -3.60 4.67 -6.38
C TYR A 24 -4.26 3.30 -6.20
N LYS A 25 -3.98 2.34 -7.09
CA LYS A 25 -4.52 0.98 -6.99
C LYS A 25 -4.04 0.27 -5.72
N ILE A 26 -2.77 0.41 -5.34
CA ILE A 26 -2.23 -0.10 -4.07
C ILE A 26 -2.96 0.51 -2.87
N SER A 27 -3.21 1.82 -2.88
CA SER A 27 -3.93 2.50 -1.79
C SER A 27 -5.39 2.03 -1.62
N LYS A 28 -5.96 1.37 -2.63
CA LYS A 28 -7.30 0.75 -2.59
C LYS A 28 -7.27 -0.70 -2.08
N GLY A 29 -6.09 -1.30 -1.93
CA GLY A 29 -5.87 -2.50 -1.12
C GLY A 29 -6.11 -3.85 -1.81
N ASN A 30 -6.42 -3.90 -3.12
CA ASN A 30 -6.52 -5.16 -3.87
C ASN A 30 -5.28 -5.37 -4.74
N ILE A 31 -4.29 -6.07 -4.18
CA ILE A 31 -3.00 -6.31 -4.84
C ILE A 31 -3.11 -7.21 -6.07
N LYS A 32 -4.04 -8.19 -6.04
CA LYS A 32 -4.30 -9.06 -7.19
C LYS A 32 -4.72 -8.24 -8.41
N ASN A 33 -5.64 -7.30 -8.21
CA ASN A 33 -6.08 -6.41 -9.30
C ASN A 33 -4.95 -5.51 -9.80
N VAL A 34 -4.03 -5.09 -8.93
CA VAL A 34 -2.85 -4.32 -9.34
C VAL A 34 -1.99 -5.19 -10.27
N ILE A 35 -1.64 -6.40 -9.82
CA ILE A 35 -0.83 -7.38 -10.58
C ILE A 35 -1.49 -7.70 -11.92
N ASP A 36 -2.76 -8.10 -11.93
CA ASP A 36 -3.48 -8.47 -13.16
C ASP A 36 -3.49 -7.31 -14.16
N SER A 37 -3.72 -6.08 -13.67
CA SER A 37 -3.72 -4.89 -14.53
C SER A 37 -2.33 -4.52 -15.06
N GLU A 38 -1.27 -4.85 -14.32
CA GLU A 38 0.10 -4.59 -14.71
C GLU A 38 0.61 -5.65 -15.70
N VAL A 39 0.22 -6.91 -15.51
CA VAL A 39 0.43 -7.98 -16.50
C VAL A 39 -0.21 -7.61 -17.83
N GLN A 40 -1.45 -7.13 -17.82
CA GLN A 40 -2.11 -6.68 -19.05
C GLN A 40 -1.34 -5.54 -19.74
N TYR A 41 -0.89 -4.55 -18.97
CA TYR A 41 -0.14 -3.41 -19.52
C TYR A 41 1.23 -3.81 -20.10
N GLN A 42 1.90 -4.81 -19.51
CA GLN A 42 3.20 -5.30 -19.97
C GLN A 42 3.07 -6.29 -21.13
N SER A 43 2.04 -7.14 -21.16
CA SER A 43 1.79 -8.07 -22.27
C SER A 43 1.44 -7.34 -23.57
N GLU A 44 0.80 -6.18 -23.49
CA GLU A 44 0.58 -5.29 -24.65
C GLU A 44 1.89 -4.75 -25.26
N LYS A 45 3.00 -4.75 -24.50
CA LYS A 45 4.30 -4.21 -24.92
C LYS A 45 5.32 -5.27 -25.30
N VAL A 46 5.19 -6.49 -24.78
CA VAL A 46 6.16 -7.57 -24.96
C VAL A 46 5.51 -8.70 -25.76
N ARG A 47 5.94 -8.87 -27.02
CA ARG A 47 5.34 -9.86 -27.94
C ARG A 47 5.89 -11.28 -27.81
N ASP A 48 7.08 -11.45 -27.21
CA ASP A 48 7.82 -12.72 -27.22
C ASP A 48 7.95 -13.42 -25.85
N LYS A 49 7.45 -12.84 -24.75
CA LYS A 49 7.51 -13.49 -23.43
C LYS A 49 6.29 -14.36 -23.17
N GLY A 50 6.52 -15.53 -22.56
CA GLY A 50 5.44 -16.39 -22.09
C GLY A 50 4.67 -15.74 -20.93
N LEU A 51 3.36 -15.97 -20.86
CA LEU A 51 2.48 -15.37 -19.86
C LEU A 51 2.97 -15.61 -18.41
N HIS A 52 3.47 -16.81 -18.13
CA HIS A 52 3.98 -17.16 -16.80
C HIS A 52 5.21 -16.34 -16.40
N GLU A 53 6.13 -16.08 -17.35
CA GLU A 53 7.31 -15.24 -17.13
C GLU A 53 6.89 -13.80 -16.84
N VAL A 54 5.95 -13.25 -17.62
CA VAL A 54 5.40 -11.91 -17.40
C VAL A 54 4.76 -11.79 -16.01
N TYR A 55 3.98 -12.79 -15.58
CA TYR A 55 3.41 -12.81 -14.24
C TYR A 55 4.49 -12.77 -13.15
N ASN A 56 5.53 -13.60 -13.25
CA ASN A 56 6.59 -13.66 -12.25
C ASN A 56 7.34 -12.32 -12.14
N GLU A 57 7.67 -11.70 -13.27
CA GLU A 57 8.32 -10.39 -13.31
C GLU A 57 7.44 -9.31 -12.70
N VAL A 58 6.17 -9.23 -13.10
CA VAL A 58 5.23 -8.24 -12.59
C VAL A 58 4.99 -8.41 -11.09
N ILE A 59 4.83 -9.65 -10.61
CA ILE A 59 4.71 -9.95 -9.19
C ILE A 59 5.92 -9.40 -8.44
N PHE A 60 7.14 -9.71 -8.90
CA PHE A 60 8.37 -9.23 -8.28
C PHE A 60 8.43 -7.70 -8.26
N ASP A 61 8.17 -7.06 -9.41
CA ASP A 61 8.25 -5.60 -9.55
C ASP A 61 7.22 -4.88 -8.69
N ILE A 62 5.98 -5.39 -8.62
CA ILE A 62 4.92 -4.81 -7.78
C ILE A 62 5.27 -4.95 -6.29
N PHE A 63 5.73 -6.12 -5.84
CA PHE A 63 6.13 -6.30 -4.44
C PHE A 63 7.36 -5.45 -4.08
N LYS A 64 8.34 -5.34 -4.98
CA LYS A 64 9.48 -4.45 -4.83
C LYS A 64 9.01 -3.00 -4.74
N PHE A 65 8.16 -2.55 -5.66
CA PHE A 65 7.60 -1.20 -5.68
C PHE A 65 6.84 -0.88 -4.39
N MET A 66 5.99 -1.80 -3.92
CA MET A 66 5.29 -1.65 -2.65
C MET A 66 6.27 -1.44 -1.50
N ARG A 67 7.29 -2.30 -1.42
CA ARG A 67 8.27 -2.28 -0.33
C ARG A 67 9.23 -1.10 -0.43
N THR A 68 9.55 -0.53 -1.58
CA THR A 68 10.56 0.54 -1.66
C THR A 68 9.97 1.91 -1.93
N GLU A 69 8.99 1.98 -2.84
CA GLU A 69 8.40 3.24 -3.29
C GLU A 69 7.17 3.59 -2.49
N ALA A 70 6.14 2.73 -2.53
CA ALA A 70 4.83 3.03 -1.97
C ALA A 70 4.88 3.23 -0.45
N LYS A 71 5.58 2.36 0.28
CA LYS A 71 5.67 2.43 1.75
C LYS A 71 6.71 3.40 2.30
N PHE A 72 7.68 3.85 1.51
CA PHE A 72 8.79 4.65 2.06
C PHE A 72 9.08 5.91 1.25
N LYS A 73 9.57 5.77 0.00
CA LYS A 73 10.05 6.95 -0.76
C LYS A 73 8.92 7.93 -1.08
N ILE A 74 7.74 7.45 -1.48
CA ILE A 74 6.60 8.31 -1.82
C ILE A 74 6.06 9.03 -0.57
N PRO A 75 5.78 8.35 0.55
CA PRO A 75 5.47 8.97 1.83
C PRO A 75 6.45 10.09 2.21
N LYS A 76 7.75 9.80 2.17
CA LYS A 76 8.80 10.78 2.50
C LYS A 76 8.75 12.01 1.60
N LYS A 77 8.59 11.84 0.27
CA LYS A 77 8.46 12.95 -0.68
C LYS A 77 7.20 13.78 -0.42
N LEU A 78 6.08 13.14 -0.08
CA LEU A 78 4.84 13.81 0.25
C LEU A 78 4.94 14.62 1.55
N SER A 79 5.59 14.09 2.58
CA SER A 79 5.84 14.83 3.82
C SER A 79 6.70 16.08 3.58
N VAL A 80 7.75 15.97 2.76
CA VAL A 80 8.57 17.14 2.37
C VAL A 80 7.73 18.16 1.60
N LEU A 81 6.93 17.71 0.62
CA LEU A 81 6.04 18.58 -0.13
C LEU A 81 5.02 19.28 0.77
N GLN A 82 4.44 18.57 1.74
CA GLN A 82 3.53 19.14 2.74
C GLN A 82 4.20 20.28 3.50
N SER A 83 5.41 20.05 4.02
CA SER A 83 6.16 21.06 4.76
C SER A 83 6.49 22.29 3.91
N ILE A 84 6.92 22.10 2.65
CA ILE A 84 7.20 23.21 1.73
C ILE A 84 5.93 24.01 1.45
N VAL A 85 4.82 23.33 1.13
CA VAL A 85 3.56 23.99 0.83
C VAL A 85 3.05 24.77 2.03
N ASN A 86 3.10 24.20 3.23
CA ASN A 86 2.66 24.86 4.47
C ASN A 86 3.59 26.01 4.89
N TYR A 87 4.86 25.95 4.53
CA TYR A 87 5.79 27.07 4.73
C TYR A 87 5.46 28.27 3.83
N ILE A 88 5.09 28.01 2.57
CA ILE A 88 4.79 29.06 1.57
C ILE A 88 3.36 29.60 1.74
N LEU A 89 2.37 28.71 1.88
CA LEU A 89 0.96 29.06 1.96
C LEU A 89 0.55 29.23 3.42
N LYS A 90 0.56 30.48 3.91
CA LYS A 90 0.19 30.81 5.29
C LYS A 90 -1.30 30.57 5.60
N ASP A 91 -2.16 30.68 4.58
CA ASP A 91 -3.62 30.63 4.75
C ASP A 91 -4.26 29.32 4.26
N LYS A 92 -3.46 28.39 3.70
CA LYS A 92 -3.94 27.09 3.20
C LYS A 92 -3.00 25.99 3.65
N ILE A 93 -3.50 25.14 4.55
CA ILE A 93 -2.77 23.99 5.06
C ILE A 93 -2.98 22.82 4.08
N ALA A 94 -1.89 22.35 3.49
CA ALA A 94 -1.83 21.04 2.87
C ALA A 94 -1.72 19.97 3.97
N ASP A 95 -2.53 18.92 3.84
CA ASP A 95 -2.46 17.73 4.66
C ASP A 95 -2.57 16.47 3.78
N TYR A 96 -1.45 15.76 3.66
CA TYR A 96 -1.32 14.48 2.97
C TYR A 96 -1.23 13.31 3.95
N SER A 97 -1.32 13.54 5.26
CA SER A 97 -1.06 12.54 6.31
C SER A 97 -1.95 11.32 6.18
N LEU A 98 -3.24 11.51 5.85
CA LEU A 98 -4.17 10.41 5.63
C LEU A 98 -3.76 9.52 4.43
N PHE A 99 -3.27 10.13 3.35
CA PHE A 99 -2.84 9.39 2.18
C PHE A 99 -1.50 8.69 2.41
N ILE A 100 -0.57 9.36 3.10
CA ILE A 100 0.70 8.78 3.56
C ILE A 100 0.45 7.54 4.41
N ALA A 101 -0.38 7.65 5.46
CA ALA A 101 -0.71 6.55 6.34
C ALA A 101 -1.34 5.36 5.58
N LYS A 102 -2.20 5.63 4.59
CA LYS A 102 -2.76 4.56 3.74
C LYS A 102 -1.71 3.82 2.93
N LEU A 103 -0.67 4.51 2.46
CA LEU A 103 0.40 3.88 1.69
C LEU A 103 1.34 3.07 2.58
N GLU A 104 1.75 3.64 3.71
CA GLU A 104 2.63 2.99 4.69
C GLU A 104 1.97 1.71 5.25
N ASN A 105 0.66 1.79 5.54
CA ASN A 105 -0.09 0.72 6.18
C ASN A 105 -0.80 -0.24 5.20
N GLU A 106 -0.41 -0.31 3.93
CA GLU A 106 -1.02 -1.22 2.93
C GLU A 106 -2.56 -1.09 2.80
N GLY A 107 -3.08 0.12 3.03
CA GLY A 107 -4.50 0.43 3.05
C GLY A 107 -5.24 0.00 4.32
N VAL A 108 -4.53 -0.51 5.34
CA VAL A 108 -5.07 -0.73 6.68
C VAL A 108 -5.20 0.64 7.37
N GLY A 109 -6.39 0.92 7.89
CA GLY A 109 -6.70 2.20 8.54
C GLY A 109 -6.88 2.06 10.05
N GLY A 110 -6.70 3.18 10.74
CA GLY A 110 -7.00 3.33 12.16
C GLY A 110 -6.12 2.47 13.06
N LEU A 111 -6.64 2.14 14.24
CA LEU A 111 -5.90 1.40 15.28
C LEU A 111 -5.42 0.01 14.83
N LYS A 112 -6.04 -0.58 13.80
CA LYS A 112 -5.64 -1.86 13.22
C LYS A 112 -4.26 -1.84 12.56
N SER A 113 -3.74 -0.67 12.17
CA SER A 113 -2.42 -0.59 11.55
C SER A 113 -1.31 -1.03 12.49
N ILE A 114 -1.51 -0.93 13.81
CA ILE A 114 -0.54 -1.39 14.81
C ILE A 114 -0.21 -2.89 14.65
N LEU A 115 -1.16 -3.69 14.15
CA LEU A 115 -0.96 -5.12 13.92
C LEU A 115 0.09 -5.38 12.82
N LEU A 116 0.31 -4.42 11.91
CA LEU A 116 1.39 -4.51 10.92
C LEU A 116 2.77 -4.46 11.59
N ASP A 117 2.91 -3.66 12.65
CA ASP A 117 4.16 -3.55 13.41
C ASP A 117 4.48 -4.85 14.17
N TYR A 118 3.44 -5.60 14.56
CA TYR A 118 3.56 -6.95 15.10
C TYR A 118 3.77 -8.05 14.03
N GLY A 119 3.89 -7.67 12.75
CA GLY A 119 4.12 -8.60 11.65
C GLY A 119 2.85 -9.32 11.16
N VAL A 120 1.66 -8.90 11.58
CA VAL A 120 0.41 -9.44 11.07
C VAL A 120 0.20 -8.96 9.62
N PRO A 121 0.01 -9.86 8.65
CA PRO A 121 -0.20 -9.47 7.26
C PRO A 121 -1.45 -8.59 7.08
N SER A 122 -1.38 -7.59 6.21
CA SER A 122 -2.53 -6.70 5.95
C SER A 122 -3.77 -7.45 5.47
N THR A 123 -3.60 -8.59 4.79
CA THR A 123 -4.68 -9.49 4.37
C THR A 123 -5.43 -10.08 5.54
N ALA A 124 -4.71 -10.48 6.59
CA ALA A 124 -5.31 -10.95 7.83
C ALA A 124 -6.05 -9.80 8.52
N ILE A 125 -5.40 -8.64 8.65
CA ILE A 125 -6.00 -7.48 9.31
C ILE A 125 -7.31 -7.05 8.63
N LYS A 126 -7.37 -7.12 7.30
CA LYS A 126 -8.59 -6.79 6.52
C LYS A 126 -9.76 -7.76 6.75
N LYS A 127 -9.50 -8.98 7.27
CA LYS A 127 -10.56 -9.94 7.65
C LYS A 127 -11.21 -9.57 8.99
N ILE A 128 -10.56 -8.73 9.79
CA ILE A 128 -11.04 -8.28 11.11
C ILE A 128 -12.05 -7.14 10.93
N ARG A 129 -13.34 -7.50 10.96
CA ARG A 129 -14.47 -6.58 10.78
C ARG A 129 -15.04 -6.05 12.10
N THR A 130 -14.16 -5.51 12.95
CA THR A 130 -14.57 -4.84 14.19
C THR A 130 -14.07 -3.39 14.24
N ASN A 131 -14.71 -2.56 15.07
CA ASN A 131 -14.34 -1.16 15.33
C ASN A 131 -13.77 -0.97 16.75
N LEU A 132 -13.36 -2.06 17.42
CA LEU A 132 -12.80 -2.02 18.77
C LEU A 132 -11.44 -1.31 18.84
N ASP A 133 -11.12 -0.81 20.03
CA ASP A 133 -9.87 -0.12 20.32
C ASP A 133 -8.68 -1.09 20.43
N SER A 134 -7.44 -0.56 20.41
CA SER A 134 -6.21 -1.35 20.17
C SER A 134 -5.96 -2.48 21.17
N VAL A 135 -6.28 -2.28 22.46
CA VAL A 135 -6.09 -3.30 23.50
C VAL A 135 -7.13 -4.42 23.36
N GLU A 136 -8.37 -4.05 23.08
CA GLU A 136 -9.49 -4.99 22.92
C GLU A 136 -9.41 -5.77 21.60
N ILE A 137 -8.67 -5.25 20.62
CA ILE A 137 -8.55 -5.88 19.30
C ILE A 137 -7.84 -7.23 19.36
N ILE A 138 -6.80 -7.36 20.18
CA ILE A 138 -6.02 -8.62 20.28
C ILE A 138 -6.89 -9.69 20.94
N ASP A 139 -7.54 -9.36 22.05
CA ASP A 139 -8.43 -10.27 22.77
C ASP A 139 -9.61 -10.68 21.88
N TYR A 140 -10.20 -9.72 21.17
CA TYR A 140 -11.25 -10.01 20.19
C TYR A 140 -10.78 -11.00 19.12
N ILE A 141 -9.60 -10.78 18.53
CA ILE A 141 -9.05 -11.68 17.50
C ILE A 141 -8.86 -13.09 18.08
N LYS A 142 -8.27 -13.21 19.27
CA LYS A 142 -8.03 -14.50 19.93
C LYS A 142 -9.33 -15.24 20.22
N SER A 143 -10.37 -14.56 20.71
CA SER A 143 -11.69 -15.15 20.97
C SER A 143 -12.49 -15.49 19.71
N ASN A 144 -12.12 -14.94 18.55
CA ASN A 144 -12.83 -15.10 17.28
C ASN A 144 -11.98 -15.78 16.19
N LEU A 145 -10.89 -16.47 16.58
CA LEU A 145 -9.97 -17.11 15.63
C LEU A 145 -10.68 -18.04 14.64
N ASP A 146 -11.69 -18.79 15.10
CA ASP A 146 -12.39 -19.76 14.26
C ASP A 146 -13.49 -19.14 13.38
N SER A 147 -14.06 -18.01 13.79
CA SER A 147 -15.04 -17.27 12.98
C SER A 147 -14.37 -16.39 11.93
N LEU A 148 -13.11 -16.01 12.14
CA LEU A 148 -12.30 -15.27 11.18
C LEU A 148 -11.69 -16.25 10.18
N ASN A 149 -11.92 -16.00 8.89
CA ASN A 149 -11.46 -16.86 7.78
C ASN A 149 -9.94 -16.71 7.50
N PHE A 150 -9.12 -16.93 8.52
CA PHE A 150 -7.67 -16.91 8.42
C PHE A 150 -7.13 -18.18 7.78
N THR A 151 -6.11 -18.02 6.96
CA THR A 151 -5.27 -19.13 6.48
C THR A 151 -4.45 -19.70 7.62
N ASP A 152 -3.91 -20.91 7.47
CA ASP A 152 -3.07 -21.54 8.50
C ASP A 152 -1.87 -20.65 8.87
N TYR A 153 -1.21 -20.08 7.87
CA TYR A 153 -0.12 -19.13 8.06
C TYR A 153 -0.53 -17.89 8.88
N GLU A 154 -1.68 -17.29 8.56
CA GLU A 154 -2.17 -16.13 9.30
C GLU A 154 -2.55 -16.50 10.75
N ARG A 155 -3.10 -17.71 10.98
CA ARG A 155 -3.41 -18.23 12.33
C ARG A 155 -2.15 -18.41 13.16
N GLU A 156 -1.07 -18.94 12.57
CA GLU A 156 0.20 -19.11 13.28
C GLU A 156 0.78 -17.78 13.76
N ILE A 157 0.70 -16.73 12.95
CA ILE A 157 1.18 -15.40 13.33
C ILE A 157 0.32 -14.82 14.44
N ILE A 158 -1.00 -14.90 14.30
CA ILE A 158 -1.94 -14.34 15.29
C ILE A 158 -1.81 -15.02 16.66
N LYS A 159 -1.55 -16.34 16.68
CA LYS A 159 -1.32 -17.08 17.94
C LYS A 159 -0.05 -16.64 18.68
N ARG A 160 0.86 -15.91 18.04
CA ARG A 160 2.11 -15.40 18.63
C ARG A 160 1.98 -13.97 19.16
N LEU A 161 0.86 -13.29 18.89
CA LEU A 161 0.50 -12.00 19.50
C LEU A 161 0.16 -12.19 20.98
#